data_AF-A0A7V3NZD2-F1
#
_entry.id   AF-A0A7V3NZD2-F1
#
_cell.length_a   1.000
_cell.length_b   1.000
_cell.length_c   1.000
_cell.angle_alpha   90.00
_cell.angle_beta   90.00
_cell.angle_gamma   90.00
#
_symmetry.space_group_name_H-M   'P 1'
#
loop_
_entity.id
_entity.type
_entity.pdbx_description
1 polymer ?
#
loop_
_entity_poly.entity_id
_entity_poly.type
_entity_poly.pdbx_seq_one_letter_code
_entity_poly.pdbx_strand_id
1 'polypeptide(L)'
;MREKYRQIIDIPKELINKRSMFESRFLKSPIIRAKIEKFQEELEKLTRENEIMAEIGQVISSTLDIEEVYGYFVELVRYLIDFDRLAINIINPENQTFFIPYVWGPVVPERTPKAIVSLQGTATLEIFHTKSPLLVNEDNRQEIAQRFPGLAPAFAAGFKSLMMTPLFSQNEVIGVLNVQSTKPNAY
;
A
#
# COMPACT_ATOMS: atom_id res chain seq x y z
N MET A 1 6.97 28.14 -67.24
CA MET A 1 7.21 27.31 -66.03
C MET A 1 7.43 28.20 -64.80
N ARG A 2 6.36 28.76 -64.20
CA ARG A 2 6.26 29.25 -62.79
C ARG A 2 4.96 30.06 -62.60
N GLU A 3 3.84 29.38 -62.79
CA GLU A 3 2.50 29.98 -62.69
C GLU A 3 1.61 29.14 -61.75
N LYS A 4 2.15 28.67 -60.61
CA LYS A 4 1.42 27.66 -59.80
C LYS A 4 1.33 27.87 -58.28
N TYR A 5 1.82 28.96 -57.69
CA TYR A 5 1.80 29.09 -56.21
C TYR A 5 1.52 30.50 -55.68
N ARG A 6 0.45 31.14 -56.13
CA ARG A 6 -0.16 32.30 -55.43
C ARG A 6 -1.69 32.18 -55.43
N GLN A 7 -2.21 31.17 -54.74
CA GLN A 7 -3.53 31.27 -54.12
C GLN A 7 -3.28 31.40 -52.62
N ILE A 8 -3.18 32.64 -52.17
CA ILE A 8 -3.32 32.96 -50.75
C ILE A 8 -4.78 32.63 -50.44
N ILE A 9 -4.99 31.66 -49.56
CA ILE A 9 -6.31 31.33 -49.02
C ILE A 9 -6.74 32.56 -48.22
N ASP A 10 -7.51 33.46 -48.83
CA ASP A 10 -8.21 34.53 -48.12
C ASP A 10 -9.27 33.87 -47.24
N ILE A 11 -8.90 33.53 -46.01
CA ILE A 11 -9.84 32.99 -45.02
C ILE A 11 -10.85 34.10 -44.74
N PRO A 12 -12.15 33.89 -45.00
CA PRO A 12 -13.16 34.92 -44.81
C PRO A 12 -13.10 35.47 -43.39
N LYS A 13 -13.10 36.80 -43.22
CA LYS A 13 -13.03 37.45 -41.89
C LYS A 13 -14.13 36.97 -40.93
N GLU A 14 -15.27 36.51 -41.45
CA GLU A 14 -16.33 35.86 -40.66
C GLU A 14 -15.91 34.52 -40.02
N LEU A 15 -15.07 33.73 -40.68
CA LEU A 15 -14.53 32.48 -40.15
C LEU A 15 -13.49 32.73 -39.04
N ILE A 16 -12.67 33.78 -39.19
CA ILE A 16 -11.73 34.22 -38.15
C ILE A 16 -12.50 34.75 -36.92
N ASN A 17 -13.54 35.55 -37.14
CA ASN A 17 -14.38 36.07 -36.06
C ASN A 17 -15.21 34.97 -35.37
N LYS A 18 -15.73 33.99 -36.12
CA LYS A 18 -16.41 32.82 -35.53
C LYS A 18 -15.46 31.97 -34.69
N ARG A 19 -14.21 31.78 -35.13
CA ARG A 19 -13.19 31.04 -34.36
C ARG A 19 -12.78 31.77 -33.08
N SER A 20 -12.52 33.08 -33.15
CA SER A 20 -12.25 33.94 -31.98
C SER A 20 -13.43 33.97 -31.00
N MET A 21 -14.65 34.06 -31.51
CA MET A 21 -15.87 34.04 -30.69
C MET A 21 -16.11 32.64 -30.07
N PHE A 22 -15.79 31.56 -30.79
CA PHE A 22 -15.83 30.20 -30.24
C PHE A 22 -14.79 30.02 -29.15
N GLU A 23 -13.52 30.39 -29.38
CA GLU A 23 -12.43 30.32 -28.40
C GLU A 23 -12.75 31.14 -27.14
N SER A 24 -13.25 32.37 -27.31
CA SER A 24 -13.70 33.24 -26.19
C SER A 24 -14.86 32.66 -25.39
N ARG A 25 -15.83 32.00 -26.05
CA ARG A 25 -16.99 31.38 -25.40
C ARG A 25 -16.64 30.03 -24.77
N PHE A 26 -15.69 29.29 -25.34
CA PHE A 26 -15.16 28.02 -24.82
C PHE A 26 -14.38 28.25 -23.52
N LEU A 27 -13.48 29.24 -23.48
CA LEU A 27 -12.73 29.62 -22.26
C LEU A 27 -13.62 30.22 -21.13
N LYS A 28 -14.82 30.69 -21.45
CA LYS A 28 -15.80 31.22 -20.48
C LYS A 28 -16.91 30.22 -20.11
N SER A 29 -16.91 29.02 -20.68
CA SER A 29 -17.93 28.01 -20.37
C SER A 29 -17.77 27.54 -18.91
N PRO A 30 -18.81 27.68 -18.06
CA PRO A 30 -18.74 27.25 -16.67
C PRO A 30 -18.52 25.75 -16.53
N ILE A 31 -18.99 24.95 -17.49
CA ILE A 31 -18.77 23.49 -17.54
C ILE A 31 -17.29 23.16 -17.78
N ILE A 32 -16.63 23.92 -18.66
CA ILE A 32 -15.21 23.72 -18.96
C ILE A 32 -14.35 24.19 -17.79
N ARG A 33 -14.70 25.31 -17.15
CA ARG A 33 -14.02 25.81 -15.96
C ARG A 33 -14.14 24.84 -14.79
N ALA A 34 -15.34 24.35 -14.47
CA ALA A 34 -15.53 23.35 -13.43
C ALA A 34 -14.76 22.05 -13.71
N LYS A 35 -14.61 21.68 -15.00
CA LYS A 35 -13.82 20.50 -15.37
C LYS A 35 -12.30 20.74 -15.28
N ILE A 36 -11.83 21.95 -15.58
CA ILE A 36 -10.44 22.37 -15.36
C ILE A 36 -10.13 22.42 -13.86
N GLU A 37 -11.01 23.03 -13.06
CA GLU A 37 -10.88 23.11 -11.60
C GLU A 37 -10.83 21.71 -10.99
N LYS A 38 -11.76 20.81 -11.35
CA LYS A 38 -11.73 19.43 -10.88
C LYS A 38 -10.46 18.68 -11.30
N PHE A 39 -9.97 18.89 -12.53
CA PHE A 39 -8.75 18.26 -13.01
C PHE A 39 -7.50 18.82 -12.32
N GLN A 40 -7.52 20.10 -11.95
CA GLN A 40 -6.48 20.73 -11.14
C GLN A 40 -6.50 20.19 -9.71
N GLU A 41 -7.66 20.04 -9.08
CA GLU A 41 -7.79 19.42 -7.76
C GLU A 41 -7.30 17.97 -7.76
N GLU A 42 -7.63 17.18 -8.79
CA GLU A 42 -7.13 15.81 -8.95
C GLU A 42 -5.60 15.79 -9.15
N LEU A 43 -5.04 16.70 -9.94
CA LEU A 43 -3.60 16.84 -10.14
C LEU A 43 -2.89 17.27 -8.85
N GLU A 44 -3.42 18.26 -8.13
CA GLU A 44 -2.87 18.72 -6.85
C GLU A 44 -2.91 17.60 -5.80
N LYS A 45 -4.00 16.83 -5.76
CA LYS A 45 -4.11 15.65 -4.90
C LYS A 45 -3.07 14.61 -5.27
N LEU A 46 -2.91 14.30 -6.56
CA LEU A 46 -1.93 13.33 -7.05
C LEU A 46 -0.48 13.80 -6.78
N THR A 47 -0.20 15.09 -6.97
CA THR A 47 1.08 15.70 -6.64
C THR A 47 1.35 15.60 -5.14
N ARG A 48 0.37 15.90 -4.30
CA ARG A 48 0.50 15.76 -2.84
C ARG A 48 0.70 14.31 -2.41
N GLU A 49 -0.02 13.37 -3.01
CA GLU A 49 0.17 11.93 -2.79
C GLU A 49 1.60 11.49 -3.20
N ASN A 50 2.10 11.97 -4.34
CA ASN A 50 3.46 11.70 -4.79
C ASN A 50 4.53 12.35 -3.91
N GLU A 51 4.30 13.57 -3.42
CA GLU A 51 5.19 14.27 -2.48
C GLU A 51 5.27 13.51 -1.15
N ILE A 52 4.14 13.07 -0.61
CA ILE A 52 4.09 12.23 0.60
C ILE A 52 4.82 10.90 0.35
N MET A 53 4.61 10.25 -0.80
CA MET A 53 5.34 9.03 -1.15
C MET A 53 6.85 9.26 -1.31
N ALA A 54 7.26 10.39 -1.89
CA ALA A 54 8.66 10.77 -2.02
C ALA A 54 9.29 11.07 -0.66
N GLU A 55 8.57 11.75 0.22
CA GLU A 55 9.00 12.04 1.59
C GLU A 55 9.10 10.77 2.43
N ILE A 56 8.14 9.85 2.31
CA ILE A 56 8.23 8.50 2.87
C ILE A 56 9.48 7.78 2.33
N GLY A 57 9.72 7.83 1.02
CA GLY A 57 10.91 7.24 0.39
C GLY A 57 12.22 7.87 0.88
N GLN A 58 12.25 9.19 1.08
CA GLN A 58 13.40 9.91 1.63
C GLN A 58 13.63 9.57 3.10
N VAL A 59 12.59 9.52 3.93
CA VAL A 59 12.68 9.13 5.34
C VAL A 59 13.22 7.70 5.44
N ILE A 60 12.63 6.76 4.70
CA ILE A 60 13.10 5.36 4.64
C ILE A 60 14.58 5.29 4.20
N SER A 61 15.01 6.13 3.26
CA SER A 61 16.40 6.18 2.77
C SER A 61 17.37 6.92 3.71
N SER A 62 16.88 7.89 4.49
CA SER A 62 17.69 8.80 5.33
C SER A 62 17.93 8.27 6.74
N THR A 63 17.16 7.29 7.18
CA THR A 63 17.31 6.72 8.52
C THR A 63 18.25 5.53 8.43
N LEU A 64 19.49 5.70 8.90
CA LEU A 64 20.45 4.59 9.09
C LEU A 64 19.99 3.60 10.17
N ASP A 65 18.97 3.95 10.94
CA ASP A 65 18.33 3.08 11.91
C ASP A 65 16.98 2.56 11.38
N ILE A 66 16.99 1.32 10.89
CA ILE A 66 15.79 0.62 10.42
C ILE A 66 14.73 0.50 11.53
N GLU A 67 15.11 0.59 12.81
CA GLU A 67 14.18 0.56 13.94
C GLU A 67 13.30 1.82 14.00
N GLU A 68 13.86 3.01 13.69
CA GLU A 68 13.08 4.25 13.61
C GLU A 68 12.06 4.20 12.47
N VAL A 69 12.45 3.64 11.32
CA VAL A 69 11.55 3.43 10.18
C VAL A 69 10.36 2.55 10.58
N TYR A 70 10.62 1.44 11.30
CA TYR A 70 9.54 0.59 11.80
C TYR A 70 8.66 1.30 12.82
N GLY A 71 9.23 2.14 13.69
CA GLY A 71 8.47 2.96 14.63
C GLY A 71 7.47 3.90 13.92
N TYR A 72 7.94 4.67 12.94
CA TYR A 72 7.05 5.52 12.14
C TYR A 72 6.00 4.73 11.36
N PHE A 73 6.40 3.58 10.81
CA PHE A 73 5.48 2.69 10.10
C PHE A 73 4.34 2.20 11.00
N VAL A 74 4.63 1.80 12.25
CA VAL A 74 3.59 1.42 13.21
C VAL A 74 2.59 2.54 13.42
N GLU A 75 3.06 3.77 13.65
CA GLU A 75 2.18 4.91 13.87
C GLU A 75 1.28 5.17 12.65
N LEU A 76 1.81 5.07 11.43
CA LEU A 76 1.01 5.15 10.20
C LEU A 76 -0.06 4.07 10.11
N VAL A 77 0.26 2.82 10.43
CA VAL A 77 -0.73 1.72 10.40
C VAL A 77 -1.81 1.94 11.46
N ARG A 78 -1.46 2.48 12.64
CA ARG A 78 -2.43 2.78 13.73
C ARG A 78 -3.44 3.87 13.35
N TYR A 79 -3.09 4.77 12.44
CA TYR A 79 -4.06 5.72 11.88
C TYR A 79 -5.10 5.05 10.97
N LEU A 80 -4.80 3.88 10.42
CA LEU A 80 -5.65 3.18 9.46
C LEU A 80 -6.50 2.09 10.12
N ILE A 81 -5.90 1.33 11.05
CA ILE A 81 -6.55 0.19 11.71
C ILE A 81 -6.12 0.12 13.18
N ASP A 82 -7.05 -0.25 14.06
CA ASP A 82 -6.76 -0.57 15.45
C ASP A 82 -6.12 -1.96 15.56
N PHE A 83 -5.03 -2.08 16.32
CA PHE A 83 -4.41 -3.37 16.64
C PHE A 83 -3.72 -3.33 18.00
N ASP A 84 -3.60 -4.52 18.62
CA ASP A 84 -2.90 -4.68 19.90
C ASP A 84 -1.44 -5.10 19.69
N ARG A 85 -1.13 -5.71 18.54
CA ARG A 85 0.23 -6.16 18.19
C ARG A 85 0.48 -6.11 16.70
N LEU A 86 1.69 -5.73 16.31
CA LEU A 86 2.18 -5.77 14.93
C LEU A 86 3.53 -6.50 14.88
N ALA A 87 3.73 -7.34 13.88
CA ALA A 87 5.02 -7.97 13.63
C ALA A 87 5.29 -8.09 12.12
N ILE A 88 6.56 -7.92 11.75
CA ILE A 88 7.02 -8.09 10.38
C ILE A 88 7.84 -9.38 10.32
N ASN A 89 7.57 -10.23 9.34
CA ASN A 89 8.33 -11.42 9.03
C ASN A 89 9.05 -11.19 7.69
N ILE A 90 10.35 -11.46 7.63
CA ILE A 90 11.14 -11.43 6.39
C ILE A 90 11.53 -12.86 6.04
N ILE A 91 11.18 -13.30 4.85
CA ILE A 91 11.28 -14.70 4.45
C ILE A 91 12.68 -14.98 3.90
N ASN A 92 13.29 -16.07 4.37
CA ASN A 92 14.47 -16.67 3.76
C ASN A 92 14.07 -18.03 3.16
N PRO A 93 13.80 -18.08 1.83
CA PRO A 93 13.33 -19.29 1.19
C PRO A 93 14.41 -20.38 1.08
N GLU A 94 15.68 -20.00 0.98
CA GLU A 94 16.81 -20.94 0.88
C GLU A 94 16.92 -21.78 2.16
N ASN A 95 16.79 -21.13 3.33
CA ASN A 95 16.88 -21.78 4.62
C ASN A 95 15.53 -22.27 5.16
N GLN A 96 14.43 -22.11 4.40
CA GLN A 96 13.07 -22.45 4.84
C GLN A 96 12.69 -21.81 6.19
N THR A 97 13.09 -20.55 6.40
CA THR A 97 12.85 -19.80 7.64
C THR A 97 12.30 -18.41 7.37
N PHE A 98 11.82 -17.73 8.41
CA PHE A 98 11.66 -16.29 8.41
C PHE A 98 12.33 -15.67 9.63
N PHE A 99 12.80 -14.45 9.46
CA PHE A 99 13.36 -13.59 10.48
C PHE A 99 12.32 -12.56 10.91
N ILE A 100 12.23 -12.26 12.20
CA ILE A 100 11.33 -11.21 12.72
C ILE A 100 12.18 -9.98 13.03
N PRO A 101 12.39 -9.03 12.08
CA PRO A 101 13.16 -7.83 12.36
C PRO A 101 12.53 -6.98 13.47
N TYR A 102 11.19 -6.94 13.53
CA TYR A 102 10.49 -5.96 14.34
C TYR A 102 9.16 -6.48 14.88
N VAL A 103 8.86 -6.08 16.11
CA VAL A 103 7.58 -6.32 16.80
C VAL A 103 7.21 -5.08 17.59
N TRP A 104 5.95 -4.66 17.46
CA TRP A 104 5.32 -3.69 18.35
C TRP A 104 4.18 -4.34 19.14
N GLY A 105 4.03 -3.96 20.40
CA GLY A 105 3.00 -4.50 21.29
C GLY A 105 3.49 -5.66 22.16
N PRO A 106 2.57 -6.46 22.74
CA PRO A 106 2.90 -7.50 23.71
C PRO A 106 3.86 -8.57 23.17
N VAL A 107 4.74 -9.03 24.05
CA VAL A 107 5.66 -10.14 23.76
C VAL A 107 4.87 -11.43 23.59
N VAL A 108 5.15 -12.14 22.50
CA VAL A 108 4.65 -13.50 22.25
C VAL A 108 5.86 -14.44 22.26
N PRO A 109 5.85 -15.51 23.08
CA PRO A 109 6.93 -16.50 23.09
C PRO A 109 7.27 -17.00 21.68
N GLU A 110 8.55 -17.16 21.39
CA GLU A 110 9.07 -17.60 20.08
C GLU A 110 8.77 -16.67 18.89
N ARG A 111 8.16 -15.50 19.15
CA ARG A 111 7.81 -14.48 18.15
C ARG A 111 8.32 -13.11 18.59
N THR A 112 9.57 -13.07 19.04
CA THR A 112 10.28 -11.88 19.48
C THR A 112 11.08 -11.25 18.34
N PRO A 113 11.46 -9.97 18.45
CA PRO A 113 12.46 -9.39 17.56
C PRO A 113 13.71 -10.28 17.50
N LYS A 114 14.30 -10.35 16.31
CA LYS A 114 15.47 -11.14 15.95
C LYS A 114 15.29 -12.66 15.99
N ALA A 115 14.09 -13.18 16.26
CA ALA A 115 13.84 -14.60 16.19
C ALA A 115 13.94 -15.11 14.75
N ILE A 116 14.51 -16.31 14.59
CA ILE A 116 14.50 -17.08 13.35
C ILE A 116 13.55 -18.26 13.56
N VAL A 117 12.57 -18.40 12.69
CA VAL A 117 11.48 -19.35 12.82
C VAL A 117 11.38 -20.20 11.56
N SER A 118 11.17 -21.50 11.69
CA SER A 118 10.88 -22.38 10.56
C SER A 118 9.59 -21.95 9.85
N LEU A 119 9.59 -21.96 8.51
CA LEU A 119 8.39 -21.71 7.72
C LEU A 119 7.38 -22.86 7.82
N GLN A 120 7.83 -24.06 8.18
CA GLN A 120 7.00 -25.25 8.22
C GLN A 120 5.81 -25.08 9.18
N GLY A 121 4.60 -25.38 8.69
CA GLY A 121 3.37 -25.28 9.48
C GLY A 121 2.95 -23.85 9.83
N THR A 122 3.46 -22.84 9.13
CA THR A 122 3.13 -21.43 9.36
C THR A 122 2.24 -20.87 8.26
N ALA A 123 1.34 -19.96 8.63
CA ALA A 123 0.58 -19.18 7.66
C ALA A 123 1.47 -18.27 6.79
N THR A 124 2.66 -17.88 7.27
CA THR A 124 3.67 -17.16 6.47
C THR A 124 4.04 -17.92 5.20
N LEU A 125 4.22 -19.24 5.28
CA LEU A 125 4.55 -20.08 4.13
C LEU A 125 3.38 -20.16 3.12
N GLU A 126 2.15 -20.27 3.61
CA GLU A 126 0.96 -20.24 2.75
C GLU A 126 0.86 -18.91 1.99
N ILE A 127 1.03 -17.79 2.69
CA ILE A 127 0.96 -16.44 2.10
C ILE A 127 2.07 -16.25 1.07
N PHE A 128 3.28 -16.76 1.34
CA PHE A 128 4.39 -16.75 0.39
C PHE A 128 4.03 -17.43 -0.93
N HIS A 129 3.37 -18.59 -0.88
CA HIS A 129 2.98 -19.34 -2.08
C HIS A 129 1.74 -18.76 -2.78
N THR A 130 0.73 -18.38 -2.02
CA THR A 130 -0.56 -17.91 -2.58
C THR A 130 -0.53 -16.43 -2.96
N LYS A 131 0.48 -15.67 -2.52
CA LYS A 131 0.60 -14.22 -2.69
C LYS A 131 -0.67 -13.47 -2.22
N SER A 132 -1.42 -14.06 -1.29
CA SER A 132 -2.74 -13.61 -0.87
C SER A 132 -2.78 -13.41 0.64
N PRO A 133 -3.55 -12.42 1.15
CA PRO A 133 -3.68 -12.20 2.58
C PRO A 133 -4.46 -13.34 3.26
N LEU A 134 -4.22 -13.53 4.54
CA LEU A 134 -4.96 -14.43 5.41
C LEU A 134 -5.65 -13.64 6.53
N LEU A 135 -6.95 -13.86 6.70
CA LEU A 135 -7.75 -13.30 7.78
C LEU A 135 -8.18 -14.41 8.74
N VAL A 136 -7.90 -14.21 10.02
CA VAL A 136 -8.28 -15.13 11.10
C VAL A 136 -9.24 -14.41 12.02
N ASN A 137 -10.42 -14.98 12.19
CA ASN A 137 -11.50 -14.49 13.03
C ASN A 137 -12.09 -15.64 13.85
N GLU A 138 -13.06 -15.36 14.72
CA GLU A 138 -13.57 -16.38 15.64
C GLU A 138 -14.14 -17.60 14.91
N ASP A 139 -14.84 -17.36 13.80
CA ASP A 139 -15.53 -18.38 13.02
C ASP A 139 -14.61 -19.39 12.34
N ASN A 140 -13.40 -18.97 11.94
CA ASN A 140 -12.44 -19.83 11.21
C ASN A 140 -11.23 -20.24 12.06
N ARG A 141 -11.14 -19.76 13.31
CA ARG A 141 -9.96 -19.92 14.16
C ARG A 141 -9.56 -21.38 14.36
N GLN A 142 -10.52 -22.28 14.59
CA GLN A 142 -10.21 -23.69 14.86
C GLN A 142 -9.60 -24.38 13.64
N GLU A 143 -10.18 -24.18 12.46
CA GLU A 143 -9.66 -24.71 11.20
C GLU A 143 -8.26 -24.18 10.91
N ILE A 144 -8.08 -22.85 11.03
CA ILE A 144 -6.81 -22.18 10.82
C ILE A 144 -5.74 -22.66 11.81
N ALA A 145 -6.09 -22.87 13.09
CA ALA A 145 -5.16 -23.36 14.10
C ALA A 145 -4.68 -24.79 13.81
N GLN A 146 -5.54 -25.64 13.25
CA GLN A 146 -5.17 -27.00 12.83
C GLN A 146 -4.26 -26.96 11.59
N ARG A 147 -4.59 -26.10 10.62
CA ARG A 147 -3.82 -25.97 9.38
C ARG A 147 -2.46 -25.33 9.60
N PHE A 148 -2.36 -24.36 10.51
CA PHE A 148 -1.16 -23.58 10.78
C PHE A 148 -0.79 -23.60 12.28
N PRO A 149 -0.17 -24.70 12.77
CA PRO A 149 0.29 -24.78 14.15
C PRO A 149 1.21 -23.64 14.58
N GLY A 150 1.91 -22.99 13.63
CA GLY A 150 2.76 -21.82 13.88
C GLY A 150 2.03 -20.59 14.45
N LEU A 151 0.69 -20.55 14.43
CA LEU A 151 -0.14 -19.52 15.07
C LEU A 151 -0.47 -19.81 16.54
N ALA A 152 -0.18 -21.02 17.04
CA ALA A 152 -0.48 -21.41 18.42
C ALA A 152 0.09 -20.43 19.47
N PRO A 153 1.32 -19.90 19.35
CA PRO A 153 1.83 -18.92 20.31
C PRO A 153 0.99 -17.62 20.38
N ALA A 154 0.50 -17.14 19.25
CA ALA A 154 -0.36 -15.95 19.21
C ALA A 154 -1.72 -16.22 19.88
N PHE A 155 -2.30 -17.39 19.63
CA PHE A 155 -3.55 -17.80 20.26
C PHE A 155 -3.40 -18.01 21.77
N ALA A 156 -2.28 -18.59 22.22
CA ALA A 156 -1.98 -18.76 23.64
C ALA A 156 -1.76 -17.41 24.35
N ALA A 157 -1.26 -16.41 23.63
CA ALA A 157 -1.13 -15.03 24.12
C ALA A 157 -2.46 -14.24 24.14
N GLY A 158 -3.59 -14.85 23.75
CA GLY A 158 -4.92 -14.26 23.86
C GLY A 158 -5.39 -13.47 22.63
N PHE A 159 -4.63 -13.46 21.53
CA PHE A 159 -5.08 -12.85 20.28
C PHE A 159 -6.21 -13.69 19.65
N LYS A 160 -7.25 -13.01 19.18
CA LYS A 160 -8.50 -13.60 18.67
C LYS A 160 -8.77 -13.27 17.21
N SER A 161 -8.26 -12.14 16.73
CA SER A 161 -8.36 -11.71 15.33
C SER A 161 -6.98 -11.37 14.78
N LEU A 162 -6.63 -11.90 13.61
CA LEU A 162 -5.34 -11.69 12.97
C LEU A 162 -5.55 -11.35 11.50
N MET A 163 -4.85 -10.34 10.99
CA MET A 163 -4.72 -10.09 9.56
C MET A 163 -3.25 -10.19 9.17
N MET A 164 -2.97 -11.04 8.19
CA MET A 164 -1.62 -11.31 7.71
C MET A 164 -1.58 -11.00 6.21
N THR A 165 -0.76 -10.04 5.80
CA THR A 165 -0.68 -9.58 4.41
C THR A 165 0.72 -9.75 3.83
N PRO A 166 0.87 -10.21 2.58
CA PRO A 166 2.17 -10.28 1.92
C PRO A 166 2.81 -8.90 1.77
N LEU A 167 4.12 -8.84 1.94
CA LEU A 167 4.96 -7.71 1.58
C LEU A 167 5.66 -8.03 0.26
N PHE A 168 5.54 -7.15 -0.73
CA PHE A 168 6.08 -7.38 -2.07
C PHE A 168 7.32 -6.53 -2.36
N SER A 169 8.26 -7.11 -3.10
CA SER A 169 9.31 -6.39 -3.84
C SER A 169 9.43 -7.00 -5.22
N GLN A 170 9.39 -6.18 -6.26
CA GLN A 170 9.49 -6.63 -7.66
C GLN A 170 8.54 -7.80 -8.00
N ASN A 171 7.29 -7.73 -7.50
CA ASN A 171 6.24 -8.74 -7.68
C ASN A 171 6.48 -10.10 -6.97
N GLU A 172 7.51 -10.17 -6.12
CA GLU A 172 7.79 -11.32 -5.27
C GLU A 172 7.51 -11.03 -3.80
N VAL A 173 7.02 -12.05 -3.08
CA VAL A 173 6.74 -11.93 -1.65
C VAL A 173 8.07 -12.01 -0.90
N ILE A 174 8.44 -10.92 -0.24
CA ILE A 174 9.67 -10.85 0.57
C ILE A 174 9.40 -11.07 2.06
N GLY A 175 8.13 -11.00 2.46
CA GLY A 175 7.76 -11.02 3.86
C GLY A 175 6.26 -10.99 4.08
N VAL A 176 5.88 -10.92 5.36
CA VAL A 176 4.49 -10.83 5.79
C VAL A 176 4.38 -9.81 6.90
N LEU A 177 3.45 -8.87 6.75
CA LEU A 177 3.00 -8.00 7.83
C LEU A 177 1.86 -8.69 8.57
N ASN A 178 1.95 -8.72 9.91
CA ASN A 178 0.98 -9.36 10.78
C ASN A 178 0.45 -8.33 11.77
N VAL A 179 -0.86 -8.13 11.80
CA VAL A 179 -1.54 -7.34 12.82
C VAL A 179 -2.52 -8.22 13.59
N GLN A 180 -2.59 -8.03 14.91
CA GLN A 180 -3.31 -8.92 15.80
C GLN A 180 -4.09 -8.11 16.82
N SER A 181 -5.29 -8.57 17.14
CA SER A 181 -6.14 -8.01 18.18
C SER A 181 -6.62 -9.09 19.14
N THR A 182 -6.71 -8.70 20.41
CA THR A 182 -7.36 -9.43 21.50
C THR A 182 -8.89 -9.36 21.42
N LYS A 183 -9.43 -8.42 20.63
CA LYS A 183 -10.86 -8.35 20.29
C LYS A 183 -11.18 -9.40 19.21
N PRO A 184 -12.28 -10.16 19.35
CA PRO A 184 -12.74 -11.03 18.26
C PRO A 184 -13.25 -10.16 17.10
N ASN A 185 -13.12 -10.67 15.87
CA ASN A 185 -13.67 -10.06 14.65
C ASN A 185 -13.28 -8.58 14.48
N ALA A 186 -12.02 -8.24 14.74
CA ALA A 186 -11.50 -6.88 14.66
C ALA A 186 -11.20 -6.41 13.22
N TYR A 187 -11.06 -7.37 12.30
CA TYR A 187 -10.65 -7.18 10.91
C TYR A 187 -11.62 -7.90 9.97
#